data_AF-A0A4Q6XKI2-F1
#
_entry.id   AF-A0A4Q6XKI2-F1
#
_cell.length_a   1.000
_cell.length_b   1.000
_cell.length_c   1.000
_cell.angle_alpha   90.00
_cell.angle_beta   90.00
_cell.angle_gamma   90.00
#
_symmetry.space_group_name_H-M   'P 1'
#
loop_
_entity.id
_entity.type
_entity.pdbx_description
1 polymer ?
#
loop_
_entity_poly.entity_id
_entity_poly.type
_entity_poly.pdbx_seq_one_letter_code
_entity_poly.pdbx_strand_id
1 'polypeptide(L)'
;MANTQIDRPAGTAEDWTIPQGWDRYTAAEHAMWDQLFERQAKMLPGRVAPEFLDGLDVLRLSKPGIPDFEELSERLMKATGWQVVAVPGLIPDDVFFDHLANRRFVSGNFIRTPEQLDYLQEPDIFHDVFGHVPLLANPVFADYMQAYGVGGQRAASAGVIERLSRLYWYTVEFGLVRDASDGLKIYGAGIVSSYGESLFSLDDPSPNRLGFDLRRLMRTKYRIDDYQQNYFVIDSFEDLLKQTLETDFGPVYAELAGAPDIEIDTILPTDKVYTRGTQAYAREQASI
;
A
#
# COMPACT_ATOMS: atom_id res chain seq x y z
N MET A 1 9.01 -8.93 -0.32
CA MET A 1 9.41 -9.27 -1.70
C MET A 1 10.60 -10.20 -1.61
N ALA A 2 10.45 -11.43 -2.09
CA ALA A 2 11.48 -12.48 -2.05
C ALA A 2 11.88 -12.80 -3.49
N ASN A 3 13.19 -12.94 -3.71
CA ASN A 3 13.85 -13.20 -4.99
C ASN A 3 13.61 -14.67 -5.43
N THR A 4 12.36 -15.07 -5.54
CA THR A 4 11.94 -16.39 -6.02
C THR A 4 11.59 -16.24 -7.49
N GLN A 5 12.18 -17.06 -8.36
CA GLN A 5 11.79 -17.11 -9.77
C GLN A 5 10.32 -17.57 -9.83
N ILE A 6 9.40 -16.62 -10.01
CA ILE A 6 7.96 -16.90 -10.12
C ILE A 6 7.72 -17.35 -11.55
N ASP A 7 7.28 -18.59 -11.74
CA ASP A 7 6.89 -19.09 -13.05
C ASP A 7 5.59 -18.42 -13.49
N ARG A 8 5.61 -17.81 -14.67
CA ARG A 8 4.42 -17.19 -15.26
C ARG A 8 3.36 -18.27 -15.54
N PRO A 9 2.15 -18.20 -14.94
CA PRO A 9 1.11 -19.19 -15.16
C PRO A 9 0.69 -19.32 -16.63
N ALA A 10 0.20 -20.49 -17.01
CA ALA A 10 -0.29 -20.73 -18.37
C ALA A 10 -1.52 -19.84 -18.67
N GLY A 11 -1.51 -19.16 -19.82
CA GLY A 11 -2.60 -18.27 -20.25
C GLY A 11 -2.46 -16.82 -19.76
N THR A 12 -1.38 -16.50 -19.02
CA THR A 12 -1.03 -15.15 -18.60
C THR A 12 -0.25 -14.41 -19.70
N ALA A 13 -0.53 -13.12 -19.90
CA ALA A 13 0.11 -12.26 -20.91
C ALA A 13 1.61 -11.98 -20.62
N GLU A 14 2.32 -11.31 -21.53
CA GLU A 14 3.73 -10.91 -21.34
C GLU A 14 3.94 -9.97 -20.16
N ASP A 15 3.00 -9.05 -19.95
CA ASP A 15 2.96 -8.14 -18.81
C ASP A 15 2.26 -8.75 -17.58
N TRP A 16 2.10 -10.07 -17.52
CA TRP A 16 1.43 -10.78 -16.42
C TRP A 16 -0.08 -10.51 -16.25
N THR A 17 -0.68 -9.74 -17.16
CA THR A 17 -2.13 -9.49 -17.09
C THR A 17 -2.94 -10.74 -17.47
N ILE A 18 -4.13 -10.83 -16.85
CA ILE A 18 -5.16 -11.82 -17.13
C ILE A 18 -6.52 -11.12 -17.27
N PRO A 19 -7.52 -11.70 -17.95
CA PRO A 19 -8.89 -11.24 -17.82
C PRO A 19 -9.34 -11.34 -16.36
N GLN A 20 -9.99 -10.30 -15.83
CA GLN A 20 -10.54 -10.30 -14.47
C GLN A 20 -11.47 -11.50 -14.27
N GLY A 21 -12.37 -11.73 -15.24
CA GLY A 21 -13.36 -12.81 -15.19
C GLY A 21 -14.52 -12.49 -14.24
N TRP A 22 -15.02 -11.25 -14.26
CA TRP A 22 -16.05 -10.75 -13.34
C TRP A 22 -17.28 -11.67 -13.23
N ASP A 23 -17.77 -12.21 -14.34
CA ASP A 23 -18.93 -13.12 -14.36
C ASP A 23 -18.70 -14.47 -13.64
N ARG A 24 -17.47 -14.77 -13.21
CA ARG A 24 -17.13 -15.99 -12.46
C ARG A 24 -17.29 -15.84 -10.96
N TYR A 25 -17.34 -14.61 -10.45
CA TYR A 25 -17.59 -14.38 -9.04
C TYR A 25 -18.96 -14.89 -8.64
N THR A 26 -18.99 -15.65 -7.57
CA THR A 26 -20.21 -16.16 -6.96
C THR A 26 -20.92 -15.06 -6.19
N ALA A 27 -22.23 -15.25 -5.95
CA ALA A 27 -22.98 -14.35 -5.09
C ALA A 27 -22.38 -14.24 -3.66
N ALA A 28 -21.73 -15.30 -3.17
CA ALA A 28 -21.07 -15.29 -1.86
C ALA A 28 -19.81 -14.40 -1.85
N GLU A 29 -19.04 -14.39 -2.94
CA GLU A 29 -17.86 -13.54 -3.09
C GLU A 29 -18.26 -12.06 -3.21
N HIS A 30 -19.32 -11.74 -3.97
CA HIS A 30 -19.87 -10.38 -4.00
C HIS A 30 -20.38 -9.94 -2.62
N ALA A 31 -21.07 -10.82 -1.89
CA ALA A 31 -21.55 -10.52 -0.53
C ALA A 31 -20.39 -10.31 0.46
N MET A 32 -19.28 -11.05 0.32
CA MET A 32 -18.08 -10.84 1.12
C MET A 32 -17.48 -9.45 0.89
N TRP A 33 -17.40 -9.01 -0.37
CA TRP A 33 -16.97 -7.66 -0.70
C TRP A 33 -17.85 -6.61 -0.01
N ASP A 34 -19.18 -6.73 -0.14
CA ASP A 34 -20.12 -5.78 0.45
C ASP A 34 -20.00 -5.72 1.98
N GLN A 35 -19.81 -6.88 2.63
CA GLN A 35 -19.59 -6.97 4.07
C GLN A 35 -18.29 -6.26 4.51
N LEU A 36 -17.18 -6.49 3.80
CA LEU A 36 -15.89 -5.86 4.09
C LEU A 36 -15.97 -4.34 3.85
N PHE A 37 -16.58 -3.93 2.75
CA PHE A 37 -16.80 -2.53 2.40
C PHE A 37 -17.63 -1.82 3.48
N GLU A 38 -18.77 -2.38 3.87
CA GLU A 38 -19.64 -1.80 4.90
C GLU A 38 -18.91 -1.67 6.24
N ARG A 39 -18.13 -2.70 6.63
CA ARG A 39 -17.34 -2.67 7.86
C ARG A 39 -16.33 -1.52 7.85
N GLN A 40 -15.55 -1.38 6.78
CA GLN A 40 -14.55 -0.33 6.69
C GLN A 40 -15.18 1.06 6.52
N ALA A 41 -16.20 1.22 5.68
CA ALA A 41 -16.87 2.50 5.44
C ALA A 41 -17.52 3.09 6.71
N LYS A 42 -17.92 2.25 7.67
CA LYS A 42 -18.40 2.70 8.99
C LYS A 42 -17.27 3.15 9.93
N MET A 43 -16.09 2.53 9.83
CA MET A 43 -14.98 2.71 10.76
C MET A 43 -14.00 3.81 10.34
N LEU A 44 -13.70 3.93 9.05
CA LEU A 44 -12.69 4.84 8.52
C LEU A 44 -13.01 6.36 8.65
N PRO A 45 -14.28 6.84 8.64
CA PRO A 45 -14.56 8.25 8.81
C PRO A 45 -13.92 8.83 10.07
N GLY A 46 -13.15 9.91 9.90
CA GLY A 46 -12.38 10.53 10.99
C GLY A 46 -11.02 9.90 11.27
N ARG A 47 -10.67 8.77 10.65
CA ARG A 47 -9.37 8.08 10.81
C ARG A 47 -8.47 8.18 9.58
N VAL A 48 -9.04 8.17 8.38
CA VAL A 48 -8.30 8.25 7.12
C VAL A 48 -8.11 9.68 6.63
N ALA A 49 -7.16 9.86 5.71
CA ALA A 49 -6.99 11.10 4.96
C ALA A 49 -8.28 11.42 4.19
N PRO A 50 -8.71 12.69 4.12
CA PRO A 50 -9.93 13.07 3.41
C PRO A 50 -9.92 12.65 1.94
N GLU A 51 -8.74 12.68 1.30
CA GLU A 51 -8.54 12.25 -0.09
C GLU A 51 -8.94 10.78 -0.32
N PHE A 52 -8.76 9.91 0.68
CA PHE A 52 -9.20 8.52 0.60
C PHE A 52 -10.73 8.43 0.56
N LEU A 53 -11.42 9.17 1.45
CA LEU A 53 -12.89 9.17 1.50
C LEU A 53 -13.51 9.76 0.24
N ASP A 54 -12.93 10.85 -0.28
CA ASP A 54 -13.34 11.44 -1.55
C ASP A 54 -13.12 10.46 -2.70
N GLY A 55 -11.99 9.74 -2.68
CA GLY A 55 -11.64 8.70 -3.65
C GLY A 55 -12.58 7.50 -3.67
N LEU A 56 -13.28 7.18 -2.57
CA LEU A 56 -14.23 6.06 -2.53
C LEU A 56 -15.37 6.22 -3.56
N ASP A 57 -15.63 7.44 -4.05
CA ASP A 57 -16.63 7.67 -5.10
C ASP A 57 -16.31 6.93 -6.41
N VAL A 58 -15.03 6.69 -6.71
CA VAL A 58 -14.64 5.92 -7.90
C VAL A 58 -15.10 4.46 -7.84
N LEU A 59 -15.34 3.93 -6.63
CA LEU A 59 -15.85 2.58 -6.39
C LEU A 59 -17.39 2.52 -6.44
N ARG A 60 -18.10 3.64 -6.64
CA ARG A 60 -19.57 3.64 -6.78
C ARG A 60 -20.00 3.25 -8.18
N LEU A 61 -19.86 1.97 -8.48
CA LEU A 61 -20.12 1.38 -9.79
C LEU A 61 -21.60 1.08 -10.03
N SER A 62 -21.93 0.69 -11.26
CA SER A 62 -23.30 0.36 -11.69
C SER A 62 -23.88 -0.89 -11.04
N LYS A 63 -23.02 -1.81 -10.55
CA LYS A 63 -23.39 -3.07 -9.91
C LYS A 63 -22.85 -3.12 -8.47
N PRO A 64 -23.57 -3.76 -7.53
CA PRO A 64 -23.06 -4.03 -6.18
C PRO A 64 -22.01 -5.15 -6.16
N GLY A 65 -21.32 -5.33 -5.03
CA GLY A 65 -20.29 -6.35 -4.85
C GLY A 65 -18.94 -5.96 -5.45
N ILE A 66 -18.13 -6.98 -5.76
CA ILE A 66 -16.79 -6.84 -6.33
C ILE A 66 -16.79 -5.90 -7.57
N PRO A 67 -15.93 -4.88 -7.61
CA PRO A 67 -15.84 -3.93 -8.71
C PRO A 67 -15.52 -4.59 -10.06
N ASP A 68 -16.25 -4.18 -11.11
CA ASP A 68 -15.90 -4.49 -12.49
C ASP A 68 -14.72 -3.61 -12.93
N PHE A 69 -13.60 -4.21 -13.33
CA PHE A 69 -12.37 -3.48 -13.63
C PHE A 69 -12.49 -2.64 -14.90
N GLU A 70 -13.39 -2.98 -15.83
CA GLU A 70 -13.62 -2.15 -17.02
C GLU A 70 -14.27 -0.83 -16.61
N GLU A 71 -15.38 -0.88 -15.86
CA GLU A 71 -16.08 0.32 -15.37
C GLU A 71 -15.20 1.14 -14.41
N LEU A 72 -14.50 0.47 -13.49
CA LEU A 72 -13.58 1.13 -12.56
C LEU A 72 -12.46 1.86 -13.31
N SER A 73 -11.86 1.21 -14.30
CA SER A 73 -10.79 1.80 -15.10
C SER A 73 -11.29 2.97 -15.94
N GLU A 74 -12.51 2.93 -16.50
CA GLU A 74 -13.07 4.08 -17.20
C GLU A 74 -13.17 5.33 -16.32
N ARG A 75 -13.58 5.15 -15.05
CA ARG A 75 -13.68 6.26 -14.09
C ARG A 75 -12.31 6.78 -13.70
N LEU A 76 -11.38 5.88 -13.39
CA LEU A 76 -10.04 6.24 -12.96
C LEU A 76 -9.22 6.89 -14.09
N MET A 77 -9.41 6.44 -15.34
CA MET A 77 -8.79 7.05 -16.52
C MET A 77 -9.26 8.49 -16.71
N LYS A 78 -10.53 8.80 -16.43
CA LYS A 78 -11.07 10.16 -16.49
C LYS A 78 -10.54 11.04 -15.35
N ALA A 79 -10.30 10.48 -14.17
CA ALA A 79 -9.81 11.22 -13.01
C ALA A 79 -8.32 11.55 -13.11
N THR A 80 -7.48 10.54 -13.38
CA THR A 80 -6.02 10.66 -13.28
C THR A 80 -5.26 9.91 -14.38
N GLY A 81 -5.96 9.31 -15.35
CA GLY A 81 -5.32 8.50 -16.39
C GLY A 81 -4.79 7.16 -15.89
N TRP A 82 -5.23 6.71 -14.71
CA TRP A 82 -4.91 5.40 -14.17
C TRP A 82 -5.98 4.36 -14.51
N GLN A 83 -5.59 3.09 -14.56
CA GLN A 83 -6.49 1.96 -14.73
C GLN A 83 -6.09 0.81 -13.80
N VAL A 84 -7.01 -0.13 -13.57
CA VAL A 84 -6.77 -1.35 -12.80
C VAL A 84 -6.71 -2.55 -13.75
N VAL A 85 -5.69 -3.39 -13.60
CA VAL A 85 -5.53 -4.62 -14.40
C VAL A 85 -5.46 -5.82 -13.48
N ALA A 86 -6.07 -6.93 -13.90
CA ALA A 86 -6.03 -8.17 -13.12
C ALA A 86 -4.73 -8.95 -13.39
N VAL A 87 -4.16 -9.51 -12.33
CA VAL A 87 -2.98 -10.39 -12.35
C VAL A 87 -3.27 -11.69 -11.60
N PRO A 88 -2.56 -12.80 -11.86
CA PRO A 88 -2.86 -14.09 -11.25
C PRO A 88 -2.48 -14.21 -9.76
N GLY A 89 -1.93 -13.14 -9.17
CA GLY A 89 -1.41 -13.10 -7.81
C GLY A 89 -0.14 -12.25 -7.75
N LEU A 90 0.86 -12.71 -7.00
CA LEU A 90 2.18 -12.08 -6.97
C LEU A 90 2.84 -12.12 -8.35
N ILE A 91 3.37 -10.97 -8.77
CA ILE A 91 4.09 -10.80 -10.04
C ILE A 91 5.55 -10.39 -9.78
N PRO A 92 6.46 -10.57 -10.75
CA PRO A 92 7.83 -10.08 -10.65
C PRO A 92 7.91 -8.56 -10.42
N ASP A 93 8.89 -8.13 -9.65
CA ASP A 93 9.06 -6.72 -9.25
C ASP A 93 9.23 -5.79 -10.47
N ASP A 94 9.97 -6.22 -11.49
CA ASP A 94 10.17 -5.45 -12.72
C ASP A 94 8.86 -5.22 -13.49
N VAL A 95 8.00 -6.23 -13.54
CA VAL A 95 6.67 -6.15 -14.14
C VAL A 95 5.76 -5.23 -13.31
N PHE A 96 5.78 -5.36 -11.98
CA PHE A 96 5.04 -4.48 -11.08
C PHE A 96 5.41 -3.00 -11.29
N PHE A 97 6.71 -2.69 -11.32
CA PHE A 97 7.18 -1.32 -11.55
C PHE A 97 6.83 -0.79 -12.94
N ASP A 98 6.87 -1.63 -13.98
CA ASP A 98 6.42 -1.21 -15.32
C ASP A 98 4.93 -0.84 -15.34
N HIS A 99 4.08 -1.62 -14.67
CA HIS A 99 2.67 -1.28 -14.54
C HIS A 99 2.48 0.09 -13.89
N LEU A 100 3.11 0.33 -12.73
CA LEU A 100 3.00 1.61 -12.04
C LEU A 100 3.54 2.78 -12.88
N ALA A 101 4.69 2.60 -13.54
CA ALA A 101 5.31 3.63 -14.39
C ALA A 101 4.39 4.08 -15.54
N ASN A 102 3.51 3.17 -15.97
CA ASN A 102 2.54 3.40 -17.04
C ASN A 102 1.09 3.54 -16.54
N ARG A 103 0.90 3.93 -15.27
CA ARG A 103 -0.42 4.19 -14.66
C ARG A 103 -1.39 3.01 -14.73
N ARG A 104 -0.87 1.79 -14.59
CA ARG A 104 -1.64 0.56 -14.42
C ARG A 104 -1.43 0.07 -12.98
N PHE A 105 -2.48 -0.05 -12.20
CA PHE A 105 -2.42 -0.68 -10.89
C PHE A 105 -2.81 -2.16 -11.03
N VAL A 106 -2.00 -3.06 -10.50
CA VAL A 106 -2.25 -4.50 -10.59
C VAL A 106 -3.08 -4.96 -9.40
N SER A 107 -4.02 -5.88 -9.63
CA SER A 107 -4.83 -6.46 -8.56
C SER A 107 -5.07 -7.95 -8.79
N GLY A 108 -5.03 -8.74 -7.71
CA GLY A 108 -5.52 -10.12 -7.73
C GLY A 108 -7.01 -10.18 -8.03
N ASN A 109 -7.47 -11.28 -8.63
CA ASN A 109 -8.87 -11.47 -9.00
C ASN A 109 -9.63 -12.45 -8.09
N PHE A 110 -9.25 -12.58 -6.83
CA PHE A 110 -9.94 -13.40 -5.84
C PHE A 110 -10.26 -12.59 -4.58
N ILE A 111 -11.21 -13.05 -3.77
CA ILE A 111 -11.56 -12.44 -2.48
C ILE A 111 -11.39 -13.46 -1.36
N ARG A 112 -10.99 -12.99 -0.16
CA ARG A 112 -10.81 -13.82 1.04
C ARG A 112 -12.08 -14.57 1.45
N THR A 113 -11.92 -15.70 2.13
CA THR A 113 -13.04 -16.46 2.70
C THR A 113 -13.51 -15.89 4.04
N PRO A 114 -14.70 -16.29 4.55
CA PRO A 114 -15.17 -15.86 5.87
C PRO A 114 -14.21 -16.18 7.03
N GLU A 115 -13.45 -17.28 6.93
CA GLU A 115 -12.45 -17.67 7.94
C GLU A 115 -11.23 -16.74 7.95
N GLN A 116 -11.03 -15.98 6.87
CA GLN A 116 -9.92 -15.06 6.65
C GLN A 116 -10.36 -13.59 6.74
N LEU A 117 -11.57 -13.32 7.27
CA LEU A 117 -12.18 -12.00 7.30
C LEU A 117 -11.29 -10.93 7.97
N ASP A 118 -10.59 -11.30 9.03
CA ASP A 118 -9.77 -10.39 9.84
C ASP A 118 -8.31 -10.36 9.41
N TYR A 119 -7.81 -11.43 8.77
CA TYR A 119 -6.44 -11.51 8.32
C TYR A 119 -6.30 -12.47 7.13
N LEU A 120 -5.64 -11.98 6.08
CA LEU A 120 -5.20 -12.76 4.94
C LEU A 120 -3.76 -12.35 4.64
N GLN A 121 -2.85 -13.33 4.50
CA GLN A 121 -1.44 -13.09 4.22
C GLN A 121 -1.21 -12.63 2.76
N GLU A 122 -2.01 -13.16 1.83
CA GLU A 122 -1.94 -12.79 0.41
C GLU A 122 -2.85 -11.58 0.13
N PRO A 123 -2.42 -10.61 -0.69
CA PRO A 123 -3.30 -9.51 -1.08
C PRO A 123 -4.43 -10.04 -1.96
N ASP A 124 -5.67 -9.87 -1.50
CA ASP A 124 -6.88 -10.15 -2.27
C ASP A 124 -7.41 -8.88 -2.95
N ILE A 125 -8.45 -9.03 -3.77
CA ILE A 125 -9.06 -7.92 -4.49
C ILE A 125 -9.56 -6.82 -3.55
N PHE A 126 -9.99 -7.17 -2.33
CA PHE A 126 -10.40 -6.16 -1.35
C PHE A 126 -9.21 -5.32 -0.90
N HIS A 127 -8.10 -5.92 -0.50
CA HIS A 127 -6.89 -5.18 -0.17
C HIS A 127 -6.43 -4.29 -1.33
N ASP A 128 -6.29 -4.86 -2.52
CA ASP A 128 -5.77 -4.15 -3.70
C ASP A 128 -6.71 -3.00 -4.11
N VAL A 129 -8.00 -3.30 -4.31
CA VAL A 129 -8.93 -2.35 -4.91
C VAL A 129 -9.49 -1.39 -3.87
N PHE A 130 -9.95 -1.86 -2.71
CA PHE A 130 -10.45 -0.95 -1.68
C PHE A 130 -9.30 -0.19 -1.01
N GLY A 131 -8.14 -0.83 -0.83
CA GLY A 131 -7.00 -0.23 -0.13
C GLY A 131 -6.26 0.81 -0.95
N HIS A 132 -5.95 0.52 -2.22
CA HIS A 132 -5.07 1.38 -3.01
C HIS A 132 -5.82 2.31 -3.97
N VAL A 133 -6.85 1.81 -4.65
CA VAL A 133 -7.46 2.53 -5.79
C VAL A 133 -8.10 3.87 -5.43
N PRO A 134 -8.77 4.06 -4.26
CA PRO A 134 -9.35 5.35 -3.91
C PRO A 134 -8.35 6.51 -3.98
N LEU A 135 -7.12 6.33 -3.49
CA LEU A 135 -6.10 7.38 -3.52
C LEU A 135 -5.53 7.61 -4.92
N LEU A 136 -5.64 6.67 -5.85
CA LEU A 136 -5.27 6.89 -7.25
C LEU A 136 -6.19 7.89 -7.96
N ALA A 137 -7.36 8.22 -7.37
CA ALA A 137 -8.21 9.30 -7.85
C ALA A 137 -7.68 10.70 -7.46
N ASN A 138 -6.76 10.78 -6.47
CA ASN A 138 -6.08 12.01 -6.12
C ASN A 138 -4.87 12.22 -7.07
N PRO A 139 -4.77 13.35 -7.79
CA PRO A 139 -3.73 13.55 -8.80
C PRO A 139 -2.31 13.56 -8.22
N VAL A 140 -2.11 14.08 -7.00
CA VAL A 140 -0.78 14.13 -6.37
C VAL A 140 -0.30 12.74 -5.99
N PHE A 141 -1.18 11.93 -5.37
CA PHE A 141 -0.85 10.57 -5.01
C PHE A 141 -0.71 9.65 -6.24
N ALA A 142 -1.53 9.87 -7.26
CA ALA A 142 -1.43 9.20 -8.56
C ALA A 142 -0.08 9.47 -9.25
N ASP A 143 0.39 10.71 -9.24
CA ASP A 143 1.70 11.06 -9.78
C ASP A 143 2.85 10.49 -8.93
N TYR A 144 2.67 10.40 -7.60
CA TYR A 144 3.63 9.74 -6.71
C TYR A 144 3.77 8.26 -7.03
N MET A 145 2.66 7.54 -7.18
CA MET A 145 2.66 6.13 -7.56
C MET A 145 3.34 5.90 -8.90
N GLN A 146 3.15 6.81 -9.87
CA GLN A 146 3.82 6.71 -11.17
C GLN A 146 5.33 6.96 -11.04
N ALA A 147 5.71 8.02 -10.30
CA ALA A 147 7.11 8.34 -10.05
C ALA A 147 7.83 7.20 -9.34
N TYR A 148 7.16 6.54 -8.38
CA TYR A 148 7.64 5.34 -7.72
C TYR A 148 7.88 4.20 -8.71
N GLY A 149 6.94 3.92 -9.62
CA GLY A 149 7.11 2.92 -10.70
C GLY A 149 8.32 3.20 -11.59
N VAL A 150 8.47 4.45 -12.06
CA VAL A 150 9.64 4.87 -12.86
C VAL A 150 10.94 4.73 -12.06
N GLY A 151 10.93 5.06 -10.77
CA GLY A 151 12.06 4.87 -9.86
C GLY A 151 12.42 3.39 -9.69
N GLY A 152 11.42 2.51 -9.61
CA GLY A 152 11.56 1.06 -9.50
C GLY A 152 12.29 0.42 -10.67
N GLN A 153 11.98 0.83 -11.90
CA GLN A 153 12.70 0.35 -13.09
C GLN A 153 14.22 0.67 -13.02
N ARG A 154 14.57 1.84 -12.49
CA ARG A 154 15.98 2.24 -12.28
C ARG A 154 16.62 1.45 -11.14
N ALA A 155 15.90 1.27 -10.02
CA ALA A 155 16.37 0.51 -8.87
C ALA A 155 16.60 -0.98 -9.19
N ALA A 156 15.72 -1.58 -9.99
CA ALA A 156 15.86 -2.95 -10.48
C ALA A 156 17.14 -3.13 -11.28
N SER A 157 17.41 -2.20 -12.20
CA SER A 157 18.64 -2.19 -12.99
C SER A 157 19.92 -2.03 -12.14
N ALA A 158 19.81 -1.44 -10.94
CA ALA A 158 20.90 -1.20 -10.01
C ALA A 158 21.00 -2.23 -8.85
N GLY A 159 20.11 -3.22 -8.79
CA GLY A 159 20.14 -4.27 -7.75
C GLY A 159 19.75 -3.80 -6.34
N VAL A 160 18.97 -2.73 -6.21
CA VAL A 160 18.59 -2.11 -4.92
C VAL A 160 17.08 -2.18 -4.63
N ILE A 161 16.37 -3.11 -5.26
CA ILE A 161 14.91 -3.28 -5.15
C ILE A 161 14.46 -3.40 -3.69
N GLU A 162 15.19 -4.14 -2.85
CA GLU A 162 14.83 -4.34 -1.44
C GLU A 162 14.72 -3.02 -0.65
N ARG A 163 15.55 -2.03 -0.96
CA ARG A 163 15.47 -0.73 -0.27
C ARG A 163 14.30 0.12 -0.76
N LEU A 164 13.93 -0.05 -2.03
CA LEU A 164 12.77 0.62 -2.60
C LEU A 164 11.46 -0.04 -2.17
N SER A 165 11.44 -1.35 -1.91
CA SER A 165 10.27 -2.03 -1.37
C SER A 165 9.93 -1.54 0.04
N ARG A 166 10.93 -1.18 0.86
CA ARG A 166 10.74 -0.52 2.15
C ARG A 166 10.04 0.84 2.00
N LEU A 167 10.40 1.60 0.94
CA LEU A 167 9.71 2.86 0.62
C LEU A 167 8.23 2.64 0.39
N TYR A 168 7.87 1.69 -0.46
CA TYR A 168 6.47 1.33 -0.72
C TYR A 168 5.74 0.86 0.54
N TRP A 169 6.39 -0.03 1.30
CA TRP A 169 5.81 -0.59 2.52
C TRP A 169 5.45 0.48 3.54
N TYR A 170 6.39 1.37 3.87
CA TYR A 170 6.15 2.40 4.89
C TYR A 170 5.43 3.65 4.37
N THR A 171 5.07 3.67 3.09
CA THR A 171 4.24 4.74 2.52
C THR A 171 2.92 4.19 2.02
N VAL A 172 2.90 3.60 0.83
CA VAL A 172 1.70 3.11 0.15
C VAL A 172 0.96 2.06 0.98
N GLU A 173 1.65 1.18 1.69
CA GLU A 173 0.99 0.11 2.48
C GLU A 173 0.64 0.54 3.92
N PHE A 174 1.59 1.15 4.63
CA PHE A 174 1.47 1.44 6.07
C PHE A 174 1.79 2.90 6.43
N GLY A 175 1.54 3.83 5.51
CA GLY A 175 1.78 5.24 5.73
C GLY A 175 0.68 5.94 6.52
N LEU A 176 1.12 6.89 7.35
CA LEU A 176 0.27 7.88 8.01
C LEU A 176 0.58 9.28 7.45
N VAL A 177 -0.39 10.18 7.52
CA VAL A 177 -0.25 11.58 7.09
C VAL A 177 -0.74 12.51 8.20
N ARG A 178 -0.12 13.69 8.30
CA ARG A 178 -0.61 14.73 9.19
C ARG A 178 -1.89 15.37 8.67
N ASP A 179 -2.81 15.60 9.58
CA ASP A 179 -4.00 16.41 9.34
C ASP A 179 -3.69 17.90 9.59
N ALA A 180 -4.52 18.77 9.03
CA ALA A 180 -4.46 20.22 9.26
C ALA A 180 -4.65 20.60 10.73
N SER A 181 -5.28 19.73 11.53
CA SER A 181 -5.49 19.89 12.97
C SER A 181 -4.33 19.35 13.84
N ASP A 182 -3.18 19.03 13.24
CA ASP A 182 -2.04 18.35 13.89
C ASP A 182 -2.32 16.91 14.35
N GLY A 183 -3.48 16.35 13.99
CA GLY A 183 -3.78 14.92 14.16
C GLY A 183 -3.05 14.03 13.15
N LEU A 184 -3.09 12.72 13.37
CA LEU A 184 -2.60 11.71 12.43
C LEU A 184 -3.77 11.04 11.72
N LYS A 185 -3.62 10.80 10.42
CA LYS A 185 -4.58 10.10 9.58
C LYS A 185 -3.90 8.97 8.82
N ILE A 186 -4.69 7.99 8.44
CA ILE A 186 -4.24 6.83 7.68
C ILE A 186 -4.36 7.13 6.18
N TYR A 187 -3.36 6.73 5.40
CA TYR A 187 -3.49 6.60 3.94
C TYR A 187 -2.99 5.26 3.41
N GLY A 188 -2.22 4.51 4.20
CA GLY A 188 -1.68 3.21 3.80
C GLY A 188 -2.77 2.17 3.51
N ALA A 189 -2.67 1.50 2.36
CA ALA A 189 -3.63 0.52 1.87
C ALA A 189 -3.76 -0.71 2.77
N GLY A 190 -2.65 -1.23 3.29
CA GLY A 190 -2.63 -2.32 4.27
C GLY A 190 -3.35 -1.94 5.58
N ILE A 191 -3.31 -0.67 5.95
CA ILE A 191 -4.03 -0.17 7.13
C ILE A 191 -5.53 -0.03 6.82
N VAL A 192 -5.92 0.71 5.78
CA VAL A 192 -7.34 1.00 5.50
C VAL A 192 -8.15 -0.24 5.10
N SER A 193 -7.50 -1.29 4.59
CA SER A 193 -8.15 -2.58 4.28
C SER A 193 -8.18 -3.55 5.46
N SER A 194 -7.47 -3.25 6.55
CA SER A 194 -7.43 -4.04 7.78
C SER A 194 -8.17 -3.35 8.92
N TYR A 195 -9.18 -4.01 9.48
CA TYR A 195 -9.92 -3.47 10.61
C TYR A 195 -9.03 -3.32 11.86
N GLY A 196 -8.21 -4.34 12.15
CA GLY A 196 -7.31 -4.36 13.30
C GLY A 196 -6.19 -3.32 13.19
N GLU A 197 -5.52 -3.26 12.04
CA GLU A 197 -4.42 -2.32 11.80
C GLU A 197 -4.91 -0.86 11.84
N SER A 198 -6.12 -0.59 11.35
CA SER A 198 -6.73 0.74 11.40
C SER A 198 -6.94 1.27 12.82
N LEU A 199 -7.24 0.38 13.78
CA LEU A 199 -7.31 0.75 15.20
C LEU A 199 -5.90 0.83 15.80
N PHE A 200 -5.08 -0.20 15.58
CA PHE A 200 -3.75 -0.31 16.18
C PHE A 200 -2.83 0.85 15.78
N SER A 201 -2.85 1.24 14.50
CA SER A 201 -1.99 2.29 13.94
C SER A 201 -2.25 3.68 14.52
N LEU A 202 -3.44 3.97 15.07
CA LEU A 202 -3.78 5.28 15.63
C LEU A 202 -4.02 5.26 17.15
N ASP A 203 -4.68 4.22 17.66
CA ASP A 203 -5.24 4.22 19.02
C ASP A 203 -4.33 3.50 20.01
N ASP A 204 -3.56 2.50 19.57
CA ASP A 204 -2.71 1.71 20.45
C ASP A 204 -1.43 2.48 20.83
N PRO A 205 -0.96 2.40 22.10
CA PRO A 205 0.29 3.02 22.54
C PRO A 205 1.54 2.22 22.17
N SER A 206 1.42 1.00 21.62
CA SER A 206 2.54 0.12 21.28
C SER A 206 3.42 0.62 20.14
N PRO A 207 2.89 1.03 18.97
CA PRO A 207 3.74 1.35 17.82
C PRO A 207 4.40 2.71 17.95
N ASN A 208 5.58 2.84 17.35
CA ASN A 208 6.20 4.14 17.13
C ASN A 208 5.53 4.84 15.95
N ARG A 209 5.39 6.16 16.05
CA ARG A 209 4.93 7.02 14.95
C ARG A 209 6.02 8.04 14.68
N LEU A 210 6.73 7.88 13.57
CA LEU A 210 7.96 8.60 13.24
C LEU A 210 7.73 9.47 12.01
N GLY A 211 8.38 10.63 11.92
CA GLY A 211 8.34 11.45 10.72
C GLY A 211 9.02 10.77 9.55
N PHE A 212 8.45 10.96 8.36
CA PHE A 212 9.03 10.48 7.12
C PHE A 212 10.43 11.09 6.90
N ASP A 213 11.40 10.20 6.67
CA ASP A 213 12.72 10.54 6.15
C ASP A 213 13.11 9.42 5.17
N LEU A 214 13.37 9.79 3.92
CA LEU A 214 13.58 8.84 2.84
C LEU A 214 14.75 7.87 3.12
N ARG A 215 15.88 8.38 3.60
CA ARG A 215 17.10 7.57 3.83
C ARG A 215 16.93 6.63 5.02
N ARG A 216 16.33 7.14 6.10
CA ARG A 216 15.96 6.40 7.29
C ARG A 216 15.02 5.26 6.94
N LEU A 217 13.96 5.56 6.20
CA LEU A 217 12.91 4.62 5.85
C LEU A 217 13.46 3.49 4.97
N MET A 218 14.24 3.80 3.94
CA MET A 218 14.88 2.81 3.06
C MET A 218 15.88 1.87 3.77
N ARG A 219 16.28 2.19 5.00
CA ARG A 219 17.12 1.33 5.85
C ARG A 219 16.33 0.55 6.89
N THR A 220 15.04 0.80 7.04
CA THR A 220 14.22 0.20 8.10
C THR A 220 13.71 -1.17 7.66
N LYS A 221 14.01 -2.20 8.45
CA LYS A 221 13.40 -3.53 8.26
C LYS A 221 11.92 -3.47 8.61
N TYR A 222 11.11 -4.24 7.91
CA TYR A 222 9.69 -4.42 8.18
C TYR A 222 9.33 -5.91 8.31
N ARG A 223 8.13 -6.20 8.80
CA ARG A 223 7.56 -7.55 8.87
C ARG A 223 6.20 -7.58 8.18
N ILE A 224 5.84 -8.75 7.65
CA ILE A 224 4.65 -8.94 6.80
C ILE A 224 3.56 -9.78 7.47
N ASP A 225 3.85 -10.34 8.64
CA ASP A 225 3.07 -11.39 9.28
C ASP A 225 2.38 -10.94 10.58
N ASP A 226 2.44 -9.64 10.89
CA ASP A 226 1.94 -9.06 12.14
C ASP A 226 1.80 -7.52 12.02
N TYR A 227 1.21 -6.90 13.05
CA TYR A 227 1.06 -5.46 13.15
C TYR A 227 2.41 -4.72 13.12
N GLN A 228 2.42 -3.53 12.51
CA GLN A 228 3.65 -2.77 12.33
C GLN A 228 4.12 -2.14 13.64
N GLN A 229 5.39 -2.34 13.98
CA GLN A 229 6.02 -1.72 15.17
C GLN A 229 6.37 -0.23 14.96
N ASN A 230 6.49 0.19 13.71
CA ASN A 230 6.76 1.56 13.27
C ASN A 230 5.79 1.97 12.15
N TYR A 231 5.22 3.16 12.26
CA TYR A 231 4.56 3.87 11.17
C TYR A 231 5.31 5.15 10.83
N PHE A 232 5.39 5.49 9.55
CA PHE A 232 5.99 6.73 9.09
C PHE A 232 4.91 7.74 8.69
N VAL A 233 5.08 8.97 9.18
CA VAL A 233 4.16 10.08 9.05
C VAL A 233 4.71 11.07 8.03
N ILE A 234 4.06 11.19 6.88
CA ILE A 234 4.34 12.26 5.91
C ILE A 234 3.65 13.55 6.35
N ASP A 235 4.22 14.70 5.97
CA ASP A 235 3.57 16.00 6.22
C ASP A 235 2.43 16.25 5.22
N SER A 236 2.60 15.88 3.94
CA SER A 236 1.55 15.90 2.91
C SER A 236 1.91 15.01 1.71
N PHE A 237 0.94 14.72 0.82
CA PHE A 237 1.22 13.98 -0.42
C PHE A 237 2.11 14.78 -1.38
N GLU A 238 2.01 16.11 -1.40
CA GLU A 238 2.88 16.97 -2.21
C GLU A 238 4.33 16.87 -1.78
N ASP A 239 4.58 16.84 -0.46
CA ASP A 239 5.94 16.66 0.06
C ASP A 239 6.48 15.27 -0.29
N LEU A 240 5.67 14.22 -0.15
CA LEU A 240 6.05 12.86 -0.54
C LEU A 240 6.38 12.76 -2.04
N LEU A 241 5.54 13.34 -2.90
CA LEU A 241 5.76 13.41 -4.34
C LEU A 241 7.04 14.19 -4.66
N LYS A 242 7.20 15.38 -4.06
CA LYS A 242 8.36 16.24 -4.27
C LYS A 242 9.65 15.53 -3.89
N GLN A 243 9.71 14.93 -2.71
CA GLN A 243 10.88 14.17 -2.26
C GLN A 243 11.19 13.01 -3.22
N THR A 244 10.18 12.39 -3.80
CA THR A 244 10.36 11.29 -4.78
C THR A 244 10.85 11.78 -6.13
N LEU A 245 10.33 12.91 -6.65
CA LEU A 245 10.72 13.44 -7.96
C LEU A 245 12.07 14.17 -7.94
N GLU A 246 12.35 14.92 -6.87
CA GLU A 246 13.52 15.80 -6.79
C GLU A 246 14.74 15.10 -6.19
N THR A 247 14.57 13.94 -5.54
CA THR A 247 15.72 13.17 -5.04
C THR A 247 16.42 12.46 -6.19
N ASP A 248 17.70 12.78 -6.39
CA ASP A 248 18.59 11.92 -7.15
C ASP A 248 18.87 10.64 -6.35
N PHE A 249 18.19 9.57 -6.72
CA PHE A 249 18.32 8.28 -6.06
C PHE A 249 19.67 7.60 -6.30
N GLY A 250 20.43 7.97 -7.34
CA GLY A 250 21.73 7.35 -7.62
C GLY A 250 22.72 7.48 -6.46
N PRO A 251 23.02 8.71 -6.00
CA PRO A 251 23.83 8.96 -4.81
C PRO A 251 23.23 8.34 -3.54
N VAL A 252 21.90 8.36 -3.38
CA VAL A 252 21.23 7.73 -2.23
C VAL A 252 21.50 6.23 -2.22
N TYR A 253 21.32 5.52 -3.33
CA TYR A 253 21.59 4.09 -3.41
C TYR A 253 23.05 3.76 -3.10
N ALA A 254 24.00 4.57 -3.57
CA ALA A 254 25.43 4.40 -3.28
C ALA A 254 25.75 4.60 -1.79
N GLU A 255 25.19 5.65 -1.16
CA GLU A 255 25.28 5.89 0.29
C GLU A 255 24.72 4.70 1.08
N LEU A 256 23.55 4.24 0.65
CA LEU A 256 22.80 3.18 1.29
C LEU A 256 23.52 1.83 1.20
N ALA A 257 24.18 1.48 0.10
CA ALA A 257 24.85 0.19 -0.09
C ALA A 257 25.86 -0.18 1.01
N GLY A 258 26.50 0.81 1.64
CA GLY A 258 27.44 0.61 2.76
C GLY A 258 26.84 0.81 4.15
N ALA A 259 25.59 1.28 4.24
CA ALA A 259 24.96 1.62 5.52
C ALA A 259 24.22 0.42 6.12
N PRO A 260 24.35 0.16 7.44
CA PRO A 260 23.63 -0.91 8.10
C PRO A 260 22.13 -0.65 8.11
N ASP A 261 21.36 -1.73 8.05
CA ASP A 261 19.92 -1.68 8.25
C ASP A 261 19.58 -1.29 9.70
N ILE A 262 18.36 -0.80 9.86
CA ILE A 262 17.78 -0.37 11.13
C ILE A 262 16.69 -1.36 11.50
N GLU A 263 16.74 -1.87 12.73
CA GLU A 263 15.74 -2.81 13.22
C GLU A 263 14.36 -2.16 13.32
N ILE A 264 13.33 -3.01 13.20
CA ILE A 264 11.92 -2.61 13.00
C ILE A 264 11.32 -1.79 14.16
N ASP A 265 11.93 -1.78 15.34
CA ASP A 265 11.45 -1.07 16.55
C ASP A 265 12.32 0.13 16.94
N THR A 266 13.43 0.33 16.23
CA THR A 266 14.47 1.28 16.61
C THR A 266 14.02 2.73 16.36
N ILE A 267 14.28 3.61 17.32
CA ILE A 267 14.15 5.08 17.18
C ILE A 267 15.56 5.67 17.15
N LEU A 268 15.91 6.39 16.08
CA LEU A 268 17.18 7.10 15.97
C LEU A 268 17.12 8.48 16.63
N PRO A 269 18.27 9.04 17.08
CA PRO A 269 18.34 10.41 17.60
C PRO A 269 17.87 11.49 16.61
N THR A 270 17.93 11.20 15.32
CA THR A 270 17.51 12.08 14.22
C THR A 270 16.03 11.96 13.89
N ASP A 271 15.32 10.97 14.43
CA ASP A 271 13.91 10.75 14.09
C ASP A 271 13.04 11.86 14.71
N LYS A 272 12.15 12.43 13.90
CA LYS A 272 11.02 13.23 14.42
C LYS A 272 10.02 12.26 15.05
N VAL A 273 9.84 12.31 16.35
CA VAL A 273 8.97 11.35 17.07
C VAL A 273 7.62 11.98 17.38
N TYR A 274 6.54 11.46 16.77
CA TYR A 274 5.15 11.80 17.13
C TYR A 274 4.65 10.93 18.27
N THR A 275 5.05 9.67 18.27
CA THR A 275 4.77 8.74 19.38
C THR A 275 5.97 7.85 19.61
N ARG A 276 6.46 7.85 20.86
CA ARG A 276 7.39 6.83 21.34
C ARG A 276 6.55 5.65 21.84
N GLY A 277 6.41 4.66 20.98
CA GLY A 277 5.61 3.47 21.24
C GLY A 277 6.19 2.66 22.38
N THR A 278 5.32 1.99 23.15
CA THR A 278 5.76 1.11 24.22
C THR A 278 6.38 -0.17 23.69
N GLN A 279 6.03 -0.61 22.48
CA GLN A 279 6.32 -1.94 21.91
C GLN A 279 5.76 -3.10 22.76
N ALA A 280 4.71 -2.84 23.55
CA ALA A 280 4.12 -3.86 24.43
C ALA A 280 3.54 -5.04 23.65
N TYR A 281 2.75 -4.77 22.61
CA TYR A 281 2.17 -5.81 21.75
C TYR A 281 3.22 -6.78 21.19
N ALA A 282 4.26 -6.27 20.55
CA ALA A 282 5.29 -7.11 19.94
C ALA A 282 6.07 -7.95 20.98
N ARG A 283 6.32 -7.40 22.17
CA ARG A 283 6.97 -8.14 23.26
C ARG A 283 6.09 -9.25 23.84
N GLU A 284 4.78 -9.05 23.87
CA GLU A 284 3.82 -10.08 24.28
C GLU A 284 3.78 -11.22 23.27
N GLN A 285 3.69 -10.90 21.96
CA GLN A 285 3.71 -11.93 20.90
C GLN A 285 5.02 -12.73 20.86
N ALA A 286 6.17 -12.09 21.11
CA ALA A 286 7.47 -12.79 21.16
C ALA A 286 7.64 -13.73 22.38
N SER A 287 6.74 -13.64 23.36
CA SER A 287 6.77 -14.46 24.59
C SER A 287 5.91 -15.73 24.50
N ILE A 288 5.19 -15.92 23.39
CA ILE A 288 4.29 -17.05 23.09
C ILE A 288 4.98 -18.00 22.11
#